data_AF-A0A6H2TYA9-F1
#
_entry.id   AF-A0A6H2TYA9-F1
#
_cell.length_a   1.000
_cell.length_b   1.000
_cell.length_c   1.000
_cell.angle_alpha   90.00
_cell.angle_beta   90.00
_cell.angle_gamma   90.00
#
_symmetry.space_group_name_H-M   'P 1'
#
loop_
_entity.id
_entity.type
_entity.pdbx_description
1 polymer ?
#
loop_
_entity_poly.entity_id
_entity_poly.type
_entity_poly.pdbx_seq_one_letter_code
_entity_poly.pdbx_strand_id
1 'polypeptide(L)'
;PGVFDSLTQLTNLNLHTNQLTALPAGVFDSLTQLTYLHLGANQLQALPEGVFDRLVNLQQLWLNNNQLASFPTSLFDKLTQLTYLGLHTNQLKSIPRGAFDNLKSLTHIWLFNNPWDCACTDILYLSTWIGQNSGKVIKDSVNNPDSAVCSGTNTPVRAVTEASTSPSKCP
;
A
#
# COMPACT_ATOMS: atom_id res chain seq x y z
N PRO A 1 14.45 -24.14 6.55
CA PRO A 1 13.18 -23.71 7.17
C PRO A 1 13.21 -22.22 7.49
N GLY A 2 12.27 -21.47 6.93
CA GLY A 2 11.97 -20.09 7.29
C GLY A 2 11.39 -19.98 8.70
N VAL A 3 11.51 -18.78 9.30
CA VAL A 3 11.16 -18.53 10.70
C VAL A 3 9.68 -18.78 11.03
N PHE A 4 8.79 -18.72 10.03
CA PHE A 4 7.35 -18.92 10.20
C PHE A 4 6.82 -20.20 9.54
N ASP A 5 7.68 -21.03 8.93
CA ASP A 5 7.25 -22.17 8.10
C ASP A 5 6.40 -23.20 8.86
N SER A 6 6.66 -23.37 10.16
CA SER A 6 5.92 -24.31 11.02
C SER A 6 4.64 -23.71 11.60
N LEU A 7 4.41 -22.41 11.48
CA LEU A 7 3.28 -21.70 12.08
C LEU A 7 2.06 -21.67 11.13
N THR A 8 1.74 -22.78 10.48
CA THR A 8 0.74 -22.83 9.39
C THR A 8 -0.68 -22.46 9.83
N GLN A 9 -0.97 -22.52 11.13
CA GLN A 9 -2.27 -22.16 11.72
C GLN A 9 -2.35 -20.69 12.16
N LEU A 10 -1.31 -19.89 11.92
CA LEU A 10 -1.27 -18.49 12.32
C LEU A 10 -2.31 -17.68 11.55
N THR A 11 -3.21 -17.02 12.27
CA THR A 11 -4.21 -16.11 11.70
C THR A 11 -3.83 -14.64 11.87
N ASN A 12 -3.01 -14.33 12.88
CA ASN A 12 -2.59 -12.99 13.22
C ASN A 12 -1.07 -12.92 13.41
N LEU A 13 -0.40 -12.09 12.59
CA LEU A 13 1.02 -11.79 12.71
C LEU A 13 1.21 -10.29 12.94
N ASN A 14 1.72 -9.93 14.12
CA ASN A 14 2.06 -8.56 14.47
C ASN A 14 3.59 -8.41 14.57
N LEU A 15 4.16 -7.66 13.64
CA LEU A 15 5.58 -7.28 13.58
C LEU A 15 5.74 -5.75 13.68
N HIS A 16 4.73 -5.06 14.21
CA HIS A 16 4.73 -3.61 14.42
C HIS A 16 5.86 -3.15 15.33
N THR A 17 6.39 -1.94 15.09
CA THR A 17 7.37 -1.27 15.97
C THR A 17 8.61 -2.14 16.19
N ASN A 18 9.22 -2.51 15.06
CA ASN A 18 10.49 -3.21 15.02
C ASN A 18 11.49 -2.41 14.17
N GLN A 19 12.65 -3.01 13.91
CA GLN A 19 13.73 -2.39 13.13
C GLN A 19 13.98 -3.17 11.83
N LEU A 20 12.93 -3.78 11.25
CA LEU A 20 13.05 -4.56 10.03
C LEU A 20 13.40 -3.62 8.86
N THR A 21 14.56 -3.86 8.25
CA THR A 21 15.03 -3.12 7.07
C THR A 21 14.68 -3.82 5.76
N ALA A 22 14.45 -5.15 5.81
CA ALA A 22 14.06 -5.98 4.69
C ALA A 22 13.22 -7.18 5.15
N LEU A 23 12.52 -7.80 4.20
CA LEU A 23 11.84 -9.08 4.38
C LEU A 23 12.51 -10.13 3.47
N PRO A 24 12.79 -11.35 3.95
CA PRO A 24 13.21 -12.43 3.08
C PRO A 24 12.09 -12.78 2.07
N ALA A 25 12.47 -13.12 0.84
CA ALA A 25 11.51 -13.65 -0.13
C ALA A 25 10.83 -14.92 0.41
N GLY A 26 9.51 -15.02 0.23
CA GLY A 26 8.72 -16.16 0.70
C GLY A 26 8.56 -16.29 2.22
N VAL A 27 8.95 -15.28 3.02
CA VAL A 27 8.91 -15.36 4.49
C VAL A 27 7.51 -15.66 5.05
N PHE A 28 6.45 -15.37 4.29
CA PHE A 28 5.05 -15.62 4.69
C PHE A 28 4.37 -16.74 3.89
N ASP A 29 5.09 -17.49 3.05
CA ASP A 29 4.48 -18.42 2.08
C ASP A 29 3.68 -19.55 2.73
N SER A 30 4.10 -19.98 3.91
CA SER A 30 3.43 -21.05 4.68
C SER A 30 2.20 -20.55 5.47
N LEU A 31 1.97 -19.23 5.54
CA LEU A 31 0.94 -18.60 6.37
C LEU A 31 -0.39 -18.42 5.63
N THR A 32 -0.89 -19.49 5.00
CA THR A 32 -2.10 -19.41 4.15
C THR A 32 -3.38 -19.10 4.92
N GLN A 33 -3.38 -19.28 6.25
CA GLN A 33 -4.51 -18.97 7.14
C GLN A 33 -4.48 -17.54 7.69
N LEU A 34 -3.49 -16.73 7.32
CA LEU A 34 -3.30 -15.39 7.86
C LEU A 34 -4.41 -14.44 7.41
N THR A 35 -5.06 -13.78 8.36
CA THR A 35 -6.09 -12.76 8.13
C THR A 35 -5.63 -11.36 8.49
N TYR A 36 -4.62 -11.24 9.36
CA TYR A 36 -4.04 -9.97 9.77
C TYR A 36 -2.51 -10.01 9.73
N LEU A 37 -1.91 -9.04 9.04
CA LEU A 37 -0.47 -8.79 9.02
C LEU A 37 -0.18 -7.31 9.31
N HIS A 38 0.57 -7.05 10.37
CA HIS A 38 1.01 -5.70 10.70
C HIS A 38 2.53 -5.56 10.65
N LEU A 39 3.01 -4.82 9.66
CA LEU A 39 4.42 -4.51 9.40
C LEU A 39 4.74 -3.02 9.62
N GLY A 40 3.77 -2.23 10.10
CA GLY A 40 3.97 -0.80 10.26
C GLY A 40 4.98 -0.41 11.34
N ALA A 41 5.51 0.81 11.29
CA ALA A 41 6.61 1.28 12.15
C ALA A 41 7.84 0.36 12.11
N ASN A 42 8.36 0.16 10.90
CA ASN A 42 9.63 -0.51 10.62
C ASN A 42 10.49 0.41 9.72
N GLN A 43 11.54 -0.14 9.11
CA GLN A 43 12.48 0.59 8.25
C GLN A 43 12.50 0.01 6.83
N LEU A 44 11.39 -0.58 6.38
CA LEU A 44 11.29 -1.24 5.08
C LEU A 44 11.35 -0.19 3.97
N GLN A 45 12.31 -0.32 3.06
CA GLN A 45 12.46 0.57 1.89
C GLN A 45 11.85 -0.03 0.62
N ALA A 46 11.79 -1.37 0.56
CA ALA A 46 11.21 -2.13 -0.53
C ALA A 46 10.59 -3.43 0.01
N LEU A 47 9.73 -4.05 -0.79
CA LEU A 47 9.12 -5.35 -0.52
C LEU A 47 9.52 -6.32 -1.62
N PRO A 48 9.90 -7.57 -1.30
CA PRO A 48 10.17 -8.58 -2.31
C PRO A 48 8.94 -8.82 -3.20
N GLU A 49 9.18 -9.09 -4.47
CA GLU A 49 8.10 -9.50 -5.38
C GLU A 49 7.43 -10.78 -4.84
N GLY A 50 6.09 -10.82 -4.91
CA GLY A 50 5.29 -11.96 -4.47
C GLY A 50 5.26 -12.21 -2.96
N VAL A 51 5.81 -11.34 -2.11
CA VAL A 51 5.88 -11.55 -0.64
C VAL A 51 4.52 -11.78 0.03
N PHE A 52 3.43 -11.38 -0.62
CA PHE A 52 2.06 -11.58 -0.12
C PHE A 52 1.22 -12.57 -0.95
N ASP A 53 1.79 -13.22 -1.96
CA ASP A 53 1.03 -14.00 -2.95
C ASP A 53 0.28 -15.21 -2.35
N ARG A 54 0.81 -15.77 -1.26
CA ARG A 54 0.20 -16.90 -0.55
C ARG A 54 -0.84 -16.50 0.49
N LEU A 55 -0.95 -15.21 0.80
CA LEU A 55 -1.83 -14.67 1.85
C LEU A 55 -3.25 -14.43 1.31
N VAL A 56 -3.84 -15.43 0.67
CA VAL A 56 -5.14 -15.33 -0.04
C VAL A 56 -6.34 -15.09 0.89
N ASN A 57 -6.17 -15.30 2.19
CA ASN A 57 -7.16 -15.03 3.23
C ASN A 57 -6.94 -13.71 3.97
N LEU A 58 -5.94 -12.92 3.57
CA LEU A 58 -5.56 -11.70 4.28
C LEU A 58 -6.67 -10.64 4.16
N GLN A 59 -7.09 -10.11 5.31
CA GLN A 59 -8.12 -9.09 5.42
C GLN A 59 -7.52 -7.73 5.80
N GLN A 60 -6.47 -7.71 6.61
CA GLN A 60 -5.83 -6.48 7.06
C GLN A 60 -4.33 -6.52 6.81
N LEU A 61 -3.82 -5.51 6.12
CA LEU A 61 -2.41 -5.30 5.85
C LEU A 61 -1.99 -3.88 6.23
N TRP A 62 -1.06 -3.78 7.16
CA TRP A 62 -0.52 -2.50 7.64
C TRP A 62 0.96 -2.37 7.27
N LEU A 63 1.26 -1.46 6.36
CA LEU A 63 2.62 -1.13 5.89
C LEU A 63 3.01 0.32 6.24
N ASN A 64 2.20 1.00 7.04
CA ASN A 64 2.38 2.40 7.40
C ASN A 64 3.65 2.66 8.21
N ASN A 65 4.13 3.90 8.23
CA ASN A 65 5.32 4.28 8.99
C ASN A 65 6.53 3.41 8.62
N ASN A 66 6.79 3.27 7.33
CA ASN A 66 7.98 2.65 6.76
C ASN A 66 8.67 3.67 5.84
N GLN A 67 9.60 3.20 5.00
CA GLN A 67 10.38 4.03 4.06
C GLN A 67 10.13 3.60 2.61
N LEU A 68 8.96 3.02 2.33
CA LEU A 68 8.64 2.47 1.00
C LEU A 68 8.61 3.59 -0.04
N ALA A 69 9.47 3.49 -1.06
CA ALA A 69 9.53 4.44 -2.16
C ALA A 69 8.75 3.98 -3.40
N SER A 70 8.65 2.66 -3.60
CA SER A 70 7.88 2.02 -4.67
C SER A 70 7.58 0.57 -4.31
N PHE A 71 6.76 -0.09 -5.13
CA PHE A 71 6.50 -1.52 -5.07
C PHE A 71 6.09 -2.04 -6.45
N PRO A 72 6.22 -3.35 -6.74
CA PRO A 72 5.79 -3.91 -8.02
C PRO A 72 4.27 -3.86 -8.18
N THR A 73 3.78 -3.70 -9.42
CA THR A 73 2.34 -3.65 -9.72
C THR A 73 1.56 -4.84 -9.17
N SER A 74 2.17 -6.03 -9.18
CA SER A 74 1.56 -7.28 -8.75
C SER A 74 1.49 -7.49 -7.24
N LEU A 75 2.06 -6.59 -6.41
CA LEU A 75 2.25 -6.80 -4.98
C LEU A 75 0.97 -7.21 -4.22
N PHE A 76 -0.19 -6.71 -4.66
CA PHE A 76 -1.47 -6.94 -3.99
C PHE A 76 -2.44 -7.82 -4.79
N ASP A 77 -2.00 -8.39 -5.93
CA ASP A 77 -2.90 -9.07 -6.88
C ASP A 77 -3.65 -10.27 -6.29
N LYS A 78 -3.03 -10.98 -5.34
CA LYS A 78 -3.62 -12.16 -4.71
C LYS A 78 -4.49 -11.85 -3.49
N LEU A 79 -4.51 -10.60 -3.03
CA LEU A 79 -5.17 -10.18 -1.78
C LEU A 79 -6.65 -9.82 -2.01
N THR A 80 -7.42 -10.73 -2.62
CA THR A 80 -8.81 -10.48 -3.02
C THR A 80 -9.78 -10.30 -1.84
N GLN A 81 -9.41 -10.78 -0.65
CA GLN A 81 -10.17 -10.61 0.61
C GLN A 81 -9.73 -9.41 1.46
N LEU A 82 -8.76 -8.62 0.97
CA LEU A 82 -8.24 -7.49 1.73
C LEU A 82 -9.31 -6.40 1.88
N THR A 83 -9.58 -6.01 3.11
CA THR A 83 -10.56 -4.98 3.49
C THR A 83 -9.88 -3.71 3.99
N TYR A 84 -8.72 -3.84 4.66
CA TYR A 84 -7.94 -2.74 5.23
C TYR A 84 -6.52 -2.73 4.65
N LEU A 85 -6.10 -1.59 4.08
CA LEU A 85 -4.74 -1.38 3.59
C LEU A 85 -4.15 -0.06 4.11
N GLY A 86 -3.14 -0.15 4.97
CA GLY A 86 -2.40 1.00 5.47
C GLY A 86 -1.11 1.24 4.69
N LEU A 87 -1.04 2.33 3.90
CA LEU A 87 0.18 2.78 3.19
C LEU A 87 0.67 4.17 3.62
N HIS A 88 -0.03 4.80 4.56
CA HIS A 88 0.28 6.15 5.03
C HIS A 88 1.66 6.25 5.71
N THR A 89 2.24 7.45 5.71
CA THR A 89 3.55 7.70 6.31
C THR A 89 4.63 6.80 5.70
N ASN A 90 4.83 6.93 4.40
CA ASN A 90 5.89 6.27 3.61
C ASN A 90 6.57 7.31 2.68
N GLN A 91 7.35 6.86 1.70
CA GLN A 91 8.05 7.71 0.72
C GLN A 91 7.51 7.52 -0.70
N LEU A 92 6.25 7.07 -0.84
CA LEU A 92 5.64 6.78 -2.12
C LEU A 92 5.41 8.07 -2.91
N LYS A 93 5.87 8.09 -4.16
CA LYS A 93 5.65 9.21 -5.09
C LYS A 93 4.50 8.96 -6.05
N SER A 94 4.23 7.71 -6.39
CA SER A 94 3.12 7.28 -7.24
C SER A 94 2.69 5.87 -6.83
N ILE A 95 1.58 5.39 -7.41
CA ILE A 95 1.18 3.99 -7.31
C ILE A 95 1.25 3.38 -8.71
N PRO A 96 1.87 2.21 -8.88
CA PRO A 96 1.91 1.54 -10.18
C PRO A 96 0.51 1.33 -10.75
N ARG A 97 0.37 1.55 -12.05
CA ARG A 97 -0.91 1.40 -12.74
C ARG A 97 -1.46 0.00 -12.55
N GLY A 98 -2.65 -0.09 -11.97
CA GLY A 98 -3.38 -1.34 -11.74
C GLY A 98 -3.13 -2.00 -10.38
N ALA A 99 -2.26 -1.46 -9.53
CA ALA A 99 -1.84 -2.11 -8.30
C ALA A 99 -2.99 -2.37 -7.29
N PHE A 100 -4.13 -1.68 -7.42
CA PHE A 100 -5.30 -1.86 -6.56
C PHE A 100 -6.47 -2.55 -7.28
N ASP A 101 -6.33 -2.94 -8.54
CA ASP A 101 -7.46 -3.37 -9.37
C ASP A 101 -8.06 -4.69 -8.87
N ASN A 102 -7.25 -5.56 -8.27
CA ASN A 102 -7.69 -6.85 -7.72
C ASN A 102 -8.17 -6.80 -6.26
N LEU A 103 -8.09 -5.65 -5.60
CA LEU A 103 -8.53 -5.45 -4.22
C LEU A 103 -10.06 -5.28 -4.13
N LYS A 104 -10.81 -6.30 -4.56
CA LYS A 104 -12.28 -6.25 -4.72
C LYS A 104 -13.04 -6.04 -3.41
N SER A 105 -12.48 -6.52 -2.30
CA SER A 105 -13.06 -6.41 -0.96
C SER A 105 -12.65 -5.15 -0.19
N LEU A 106 -11.82 -4.28 -0.80
CA LEU A 106 -11.23 -3.15 -0.08
C LEU A 106 -12.30 -2.13 0.32
N THR A 107 -12.30 -1.78 1.59
CA THR A 107 -13.24 -0.80 2.18
C THR A 107 -12.50 0.38 2.79
N HIS A 108 -11.30 0.19 3.32
CA HIS A 108 -10.51 1.22 3.98
C HIS A 108 -9.09 1.25 3.47
N ILE A 109 -8.64 2.41 3.00
CA ILE A 109 -7.26 2.66 2.61
C ILE A 109 -6.74 3.97 3.20
N TRP A 110 -5.51 3.95 3.71
CA TRP A 110 -4.83 5.13 4.22
C TRP A 110 -3.63 5.47 3.35
N LEU A 111 -3.65 6.66 2.75
CA LEU A 111 -2.65 7.12 1.77
C LEU A 111 -1.94 8.42 2.17
N PHE A 112 -2.36 9.05 3.27
CA PHE A 112 -1.84 10.33 3.73
C PHE A 112 -0.35 10.25 4.13
N ASN A 113 0.31 11.40 4.24
CA ASN A 113 1.74 11.49 4.58
C ASN A 113 2.65 10.66 3.64
N ASN A 114 2.43 10.78 2.35
CA ASN A 114 3.36 10.32 1.31
C ASN A 114 3.70 11.51 0.40
N PRO A 115 4.94 11.62 -0.10
CA PRO A 115 5.35 12.70 -0.98
C PRO A 115 4.87 12.48 -2.42
N TRP A 116 3.55 12.44 -2.64
CA TRP A 116 2.94 12.17 -3.94
C TRP A 116 3.43 13.17 -5.01
N ASP A 117 4.08 12.68 -6.06
CA ASP A 117 4.58 13.48 -7.17
C ASP A 117 3.47 13.69 -8.20
N CYS A 118 2.77 14.81 -8.06
CA CYS A 118 1.66 15.16 -8.95
C CYS A 118 2.07 15.87 -10.23
N ALA A 119 3.38 16.07 -10.47
CA ALA A 119 3.87 16.65 -11.71
C ALA A 119 4.12 15.57 -12.78
N CYS A 120 4.51 14.37 -12.35
CA CYS A 120 4.67 13.18 -13.19
C CYS A 120 3.32 12.56 -13.60
N THR A 121 3.23 12.03 -14.82
CA THR A 121 2.01 11.34 -15.31
C THR A 121 1.66 10.05 -14.58
N ASP A 122 2.62 9.41 -13.90
CA ASP A 122 2.37 8.17 -13.16
C ASP A 122 1.36 8.34 -12.02
N ILE A 123 1.14 9.57 -11.57
CA ILE A 123 0.14 9.88 -10.54
C ILE A 123 -1.31 9.66 -11.01
N LEU A 124 -1.56 9.67 -12.33
CA LEU A 124 -2.92 9.70 -12.88
C LEU A 124 -3.74 8.45 -12.53
N TYR A 125 -3.07 7.30 -12.37
CA TYR A 125 -3.73 6.09 -11.86
C TYR A 125 -4.28 6.34 -10.46
N LEU A 126 -3.44 6.82 -9.54
CA LEU A 126 -3.85 7.08 -8.16
C LEU A 126 -4.92 8.17 -8.08
N SER A 127 -4.76 9.28 -8.81
CA SER A 127 -5.75 10.37 -8.87
C SER A 127 -7.13 9.83 -9.26
N THR A 128 -7.18 9.08 -10.37
CA THR A 128 -8.42 8.50 -10.90
C THR A 128 -9.00 7.47 -9.93
N TRP A 129 -8.16 6.60 -9.36
CA TRP A 129 -8.60 5.57 -8.42
C TRP A 129 -9.22 6.20 -7.17
N ILE A 130 -8.60 7.24 -6.58
CA ILE A 130 -9.18 7.95 -5.44
C ILE A 130 -10.50 8.62 -5.82
N GLY A 131 -10.57 9.24 -7.01
CA GLY A 131 -11.81 9.85 -7.51
C GLY A 131 -12.98 8.85 -7.58
N GLN A 132 -12.72 7.63 -8.06
CA GLN A 132 -13.72 6.57 -8.17
C GLN A 132 -14.02 5.84 -6.85
N ASN A 133 -13.08 5.88 -5.89
CA ASN A 133 -13.15 5.16 -4.62
C ASN A 133 -13.13 6.11 -3.41
N SER A 134 -13.66 7.33 -3.56
CA SER A 134 -13.55 8.39 -2.55
C SER A 134 -14.08 7.97 -1.17
N GLY A 135 -15.14 7.16 -1.13
CA GLY A 135 -15.73 6.60 0.10
C GLY A 135 -14.83 5.61 0.86
N LYS A 136 -13.70 5.17 0.29
CA LYS A 136 -12.78 4.20 0.89
C LYS A 136 -11.53 4.82 1.51
N VAL A 137 -11.22 6.08 1.21
CA VAL A 137 -9.99 6.74 1.67
C VAL A 137 -10.22 7.34 3.05
N ILE A 138 -9.39 6.95 4.02
CA ILE A 138 -9.58 7.25 5.45
C ILE A 138 -8.40 8.06 5.99
N LYS A 139 -8.70 8.99 6.91
CA LYS A 139 -7.73 9.66 7.78
C LYS A 139 -8.39 9.89 9.14
N ASP A 140 -7.68 9.63 10.24
CA ASP A 140 -8.18 9.85 11.61
C ASP A 140 -9.56 9.20 11.87
N SER A 141 -9.73 7.97 11.39
CA SER A 141 -10.97 7.17 11.50
C SER A 141 -12.21 7.74 10.77
N VAL A 142 -12.05 8.78 9.94
CA VAL A 142 -13.13 9.34 9.12
C VAL A 142 -12.82 9.22 7.63
N ASN A 143 -13.87 9.15 6.81
CA ASN A 143 -13.71 9.23 5.36
C ASN A 143 -13.15 10.61 4.98
N ASN A 144 -11.99 10.61 4.32
CA ASN A 144 -11.30 11.82 3.88
C ASN A 144 -10.54 11.57 2.57
N PRO A 145 -11.21 11.68 1.41
CA PRO A 145 -10.59 11.47 0.10
C PRO A 145 -9.56 12.54 -0.28
N ASP A 146 -9.53 13.67 0.42
CA ASP A 146 -8.57 14.75 0.21
C ASP A 146 -7.29 14.59 1.05
N SER A 147 -7.19 13.51 1.85
CA SER A 147 -6.05 13.27 2.74
C SER A 147 -4.74 12.89 2.05
N ALA A 148 -4.81 12.36 0.83
CA ALA A 148 -3.64 12.19 -0.04
C ALA A 148 -3.40 13.51 -0.79
N VAL A 149 -2.27 14.17 -0.51
CA VAL A 149 -1.94 15.49 -1.05
C VAL A 149 -0.63 15.47 -1.83
N CYS A 150 -0.58 16.26 -2.89
CA CYS A 150 0.58 16.45 -3.73
C CYS A 150 1.73 17.11 -2.97
N SER A 151 2.92 16.54 -3.12
CA SER A 151 4.15 17.12 -2.59
C SER A 151 4.39 18.50 -3.20
N GLY A 152 4.70 19.49 -2.35
CA GLY A 152 5.00 20.87 -2.76
C GLY A 152 3.80 21.80 -2.96
N THR A 153 2.63 21.29 -3.36
CA THR A 153 1.43 22.12 -3.57
C THR A 153 0.33 21.92 -2.53
N ASN A 154 0.37 20.81 -1.77
CA ASN A 154 -0.69 20.38 -0.85
C ASN A 154 -2.09 20.25 -1.49
N THR A 155 -2.17 20.20 -2.82
CA THR A 155 -3.43 19.96 -3.53
C THR A 155 -3.83 18.50 -3.38
N PRO A 156 -5.13 18.16 -3.23
CA PRO A 156 -5.56 16.76 -3.19
C PRO A 156 -5.14 16.01 -4.46
N VAL A 157 -4.58 14.81 -4.30
CA VAL A 157 -4.14 13.97 -5.44
C VAL A 157 -5.30 13.70 -6.39
N ARG A 158 -6.51 13.49 -5.87
CA ARG A 158 -7.72 13.24 -6.69
C ARG A 158 -8.17 14.41 -7.56
N ALA A 159 -7.63 15.60 -7.34
CA ALA A 159 -7.90 16.79 -8.15
C ALA A 159 -6.93 16.93 -9.34
N VAL A 160 -5.90 16.09 -9.40
CA VAL A 160 -4.88 16.12 -10.47
C VAL A 160 -5.45 15.51 -11.75
N THR A 161 -5.23 16.20 -12.87
CA THR A 161 -5.66 15.76 -14.19
C THR A 161 -4.48 15.75 -15.16
N GLU A 162 -4.67 15.13 -16.33
CA GLU A 162 -3.64 15.09 -17.39
C GLU A 162 -3.09 16.47 -17.74
N ALA A 163 -3.94 17.51 -17.72
CA ALA A 163 -3.58 18.88 -18.06
C ALA A 163 -2.50 19.49 -17.14
N SER A 164 -2.35 18.98 -15.91
CA SER A 164 -1.36 19.45 -14.93
C SER A 164 -0.11 18.56 -14.83
N THR A 165 -0.09 17.43 -15.56
CA THR A 165 1.00 16.42 -15.50
C THR A 165 1.82 16.40 -16.79
N SER A 166 3.04 15.86 -16.73
CA SER A 166 3.85 15.59 -17.94
C SER A 166 4.75 14.36 -17.76
N PRO A 167 4.89 13.48 -18.77
CA PRO A 167 5.86 12.39 -18.75
C PRO A 167 7.30 12.90 -18.62
N SER A 168 7.59 14.10 -19.15
CA SER A 168 8.92 14.71 -19.06
C SER A 168 9.30 15.16 -17.65
N LYS A 169 8.35 15.12 -16.70
CA LYS A 169 8.56 15.48 -15.28
C LYS A 169 8.64 14.24 -14.39
N CYS A 170 8.59 13.05 -14.97
CA CYS A 170 8.81 11.80 -14.24
C CYS A 170 10.31 11.56 -14.03
N PRO A 171 10.70 10.96 -12.89
CA PRO A 171 12.10 10.64 -12.57
C PRO A 171 12.70 9.56 -13.48
#